data_AF-A0A7V2CZ89-F1
#
_entry.id   AF-A0A7V2CZ89-F1
#
_cell.length_a   1.000
_cell.length_b   1.000
_cell.length_c   1.000
_cell.angle_alpha   90.00
_cell.angle_beta   90.00
_cell.angle_gamma   90.00
#
_symmetry.space_group_name_H-M   'P 1'
#
loop_
_entity.id
_entity.type
_entity.pdbx_description
1 polymer ?
#
loop_
_entity_poly.entity_id
_entity_poly.type
_entity_poly.pdbx_seq_one_letter_code
_entity_poly.pdbx_strand_id
1 'polypeptide(L)'
;METSPGKRLAAAREARHLTIEDVAHATKISAARVRDLENDDYASFASTTYARNFLLLYAKHLQVDIADIADRVLPRGGPVSLAGYEYLHETVSPTRAESSDRDLPSRRSSGWIFLVFLLVVGGLLYVGWRAFERLLDRIDVPATAAAGASPTPAPEATPAPLSAAVTAPTPEPTPAPSAAEATAEPEVRRAMPVSGTPPPIPTFKVEIRS
;
A
#
# COMPACT_ATOMS: atom_id res chain seq x y z
N MET A 1 -30.40 30.87 -10.69
CA MET A 1 -29.67 29.70 -11.22
C MET A 1 -29.41 28.80 -10.03
N GLU A 2 -29.85 27.55 -10.05
CA GLU A 2 -29.62 26.60 -8.96
C GLU A 2 -28.19 26.06 -9.09
N THR A 3 -27.38 26.12 -8.02
CA THR A 3 -25.99 25.67 -8.05
C THR A 3 -25.93 24.14 -8.10
N SER A 4 -25.17 23.58 -9.05
CA SER A 4 -24.99 22.14 -9.19
C SER A 4 -24.37 21.50 -7.93
N PRO A 5 -24.66 20.21 -7.63
CA PRO A 5 -24.22 19.60 -6.39
C PRO A 5 -22.69 19.54 -6.28
N GLY A 6 -21.97 19.26 -7.37
CA GLY A 6 -20.51 19.30 -7.42
C GLY A 6 -19.93 20.66 -7.06
N LYS A 7 -20.49 21.75 -7.61
CA LYS A 7 -20.06 23.12 -7.27
C LYS A 7 -20.42 23.53 -5.84
N ARG A 8 -21.55 23.04 -5.29
CA ARG A 8 -21.87 23.22 -3.86
C ARG A 8 -20.85 22.53 -2.95
N LEU A 9 -20.39 21.32 -3.30
CA LEU A 9 -19.39 20.58 -2.54
C LEU A 9 -17.99 21.21 -2.65
N ALA A 10 -17.56 21.59 -3.87
CA ALA A 10 -16.28 22.28 -4.08
C ALA A 10 -16.18 23.57 -3.23
N ALA A 11 -17.21 24.42 -3.27
CA ALA A 11 -17.25 25.65 -2.47
C ALA A 11 -17.20 25.37 -0.96
N ALA A 12 -17.85 24.30 -0.49
CA ALA A 12 -17.83 23.91 0.93
C ALA A 12 -16.50 23.26 1.37
N ARG A 13 -15.79 22.58 0.47
CA ARG A 13 -14.41 22.10 0.69
C ARG A 13 -13.45 23.29 0.83
N GLU A 14 -13.55 24.26 -0.08
CA GLU A 14 -12.72 25.46 -0.12
C GLU A 14 -12.96 26.37 1.08
N ALA A 15 -14.21 26.55 1.51
CA ALA A 15 -14.57 27.27 2.73
C ALA A 15 -14.04 26.60 4.03
N ARG A 16 -13.67 25.31 3.98
CA ARG A 16 -13.03 24.58 5.08
C ARG A 16 -11.50 24.46 4.91
N HIS A 17 -10.92 25.09 3.87
CA HIS A 17 -9.51 25.01 3.50
C HIS A 17 -8.96 23.59 3.30
N LEU A 18 -9.82 22.65 2.86
CA LEU A 18 -9.43 21.25 2.61
C LEU A 18 -8.93 21.08 1.18
N THR A 19 -7.88 20.28 1.00
CA THR A 19 -7.45 19.81 -0.33
C THR A 19 -8.34 18.66 -0.82
N ILE A 20 -8.25 18.35 -2.11
CA ILE A 20 -8.94 17.19 -2.70
C ILE A 20 -8.39 15.89 -2.09
N GLU A 21 -7.10 15.87 -1.80
CA GLU A 21 -6.35 14.78 -1.20
C GLU A 21 -6.78 14.53 0.27
N ASP A 22 -7.02 15.58 1.06
CA ASP A 22 -7.55 15.47 2.44
C ASP A 22 -8.93 14.83 2.44
N VAL A 23 -9.84 15.32 1.59
CA VAL A 23 -11.19 14.78 1.40
C VAL A 23 -11.12 13.33 0.95
N ALA A 24 -10.26 13.01 -0.02
CA ALA A 24 -10.08 11.66 -0.53
C ALA A 24 -9.63 10.70 0.59
N HIS A 25 -8.66 11.13 1.40
CA HIS A 25 -8.17 10.35 2.54
C HIS A 25 -9.24 10.15 3.63
N ALA A 26 -10.03 11.18 3.93
CA ALA A 26 -11.06 11.16 4.97
C ALA A 26 -12.33 10.37 4.56
N THR A 27 -12.74 10.46 3.29
CA THR A 27 -13.95 9.80 2.77
C THR A 27 -13.69 8.42 2.18
N LYS A 28 -12.41 8.05 1.96
CA LYS A 28 -11.98 6.86 1.20
C LYS A 28 -12.47 6.83 -0.26
N ILE A 29 -12.85 7.98 -0.79
CA ILE A 29 -13.10 8.20 -2.22
C ILE A 29 -11.75 8.56 -2.86
N SER A 30 -11.39 7.99 -4.02
CA SER A 30 -10.10 8.34 -4.64
C SER A 30 -10.09 9.80 -5.12
N ALA A 31 -8.92 10.45 -5.09
CA ALA A 31 -8.82 11.88 -5.43
C ALA A 31 -9.23 12.19 -6.89
N ALA A 32 -9.16 11.21 -7.81
CA ALA A 32 -9.75 11.34 -9.14
C ALA A 32 -11.29 11.43 -9.05
N ARG A 33 -11.92 10.54 -8.28
CA ARG A 33 -13.38 10.52 -8.10
C ARG A 33 -13.91 11.74 -7.37
N VAL A 34 -13.16 12.33 -6.44
CA VAL A 34 -13.53 13.62 -5.83
C VAL A 34 -13.55 14.74 -6.88
N ARG A 35 -12.59 14.77 -7.82
CA ARG A 35 -12.59 15.74 -8.96
C ARG A 35 -13.78 15.51 -9.89
N ASP A 36 -14.10 14.26 -10.22
CA ASP A 36 -15.25 13.91 -11.05
C ASP A 36 -16.56 14.43 -10.40
N LEU A 37 -16.74 14.21 -9.09
CA LEU A 37 -17.89 14.70 -8.31
C LEU A 37 -17.98 16.25 -8.29
N GLU A 38 -16.87 16.97 -8.13
CA GLU A 38 -16.84 18.45 -8.12
C GLU A 38 -17.07 19.09 -9.51
N ASN A 39 -16.93 18.29 -10.57
CA ASN A 39 -17.21 18.68 -11.96
C ASN A 39 -18.58 18.20 -12.46
N ASP A 40 -19.36 17.53 -11.60
CA ASP A 40 -20.63 16.89 -11.95
C ASP A 40 -20.48 15.84 -13.09
N ASP A 41 -19.28 15.28 -13.29
CA ASP A 41 -19.02 14.19 -14.25
C ASP A 41 -19.29 12.84 -13.58
N TYR A 42 -20.44 12.26 -13.88
CA TYR A 42 -20.81 10.93 -13.40
C TYR A 42 -20.58 9.82 -14.43
N ALA A 43 -20.09 10.14 -15.63
CA ALA A 43 -19.91 9.18 -16.72
C ALA A 43 -18.76 8.19 -16.45
N SER A 44 -17.78 8.59 -15.62
CA SER A 44 -16.66 7.72 -15.22
C SER A 44 -17.08 6.59 -14.28
N PHE A 45 -18.27 6.63 -13.66
CA PHE A 45 -18.70 5.72 -12.58
C PHE A 45 -19.40 4.47 -13.10
N ALA A 46 -19.15 3.34 -12.44
CA ALA A 46 -19.74 2.04 -12.81
C ALA A 46 -21.27 1.97 -12.66
N SER A 47 -21.87 2.84 -11.84
CA SER A 47 -23.33 3.06 -11.80
C SER A 47 -23.68 4.43 -11.25
N THR A 48 -24.87 4.94 -11.61
CA THR A 48 -25.46 6.15 -11.03
C THR A 48 -25.68 6.02 -9.52
N THR A 49 -26.07 4.84 -9.05
CA THR A 49 -26.23 4.51 -7.62
C THR A 49 -24.90 4.66 -6.85
N TYR A 50 -23.76 4.30 -7.44
CA TYR A 50 -22.44 4.52 -6.82
C TYR A 50 -22.05 5.99 -6.81
N ALA A 51 -22.20 6.69 -7.94
CA ALA A 51 -21.94 8.14 -8.00
C ALA A 51 -22.77 8.90 -6.94
N ARG A 52 -24.07 8.59 -6.82
CA ARG A 52 -24.94 9.15 -5.76
C ARG A 52 -24.43 8.84 -4.35
N ASN A 53 -24.01 7.60 -4.08
CA ASN A 53 -23.53 7.22 -2.75
C ASN A 53 -22.24 7.98 -2.37
N PHE A 54 -21.28 8.11 -3.29
CA PHE A 54 -20.07 8.88 -3.06
C PHE A 54 -20.35 10.38 -2.91
N LEU A 55 -21.27 10.93 -3.73
CA LEU A 55 -21.72 12.31 -3.63
C LEU A 55 -22.33 12.61 -2.23
N LEU A 56 -23.15 11.70 -1.70
CA LEU A 56 -23.72 11.81 -0.35
C LEU A 56 -22.69 11.59 0.77
N LEU A 57 -21.75 10.66 0.61
CA LEU A 57 -20.67 10.44 1.58
C LEU A 57 -19.78 11.67 1.71
N TYR A 58 -19.45 12.30 0.58
CA TYR A 58 -18.70 13.55 0.55
C TYR A 58 -19.50 14.70 1.19
N ALA A 59 -20.77 14.84 0.84
CA ALA A 59 -21.67 15.83 1.45
C ALA A 59 -21.78 15.68 2.97
N LYS A 60 -21.91 14.44 3.46
CA LYS A 60 -21.91 14.12 4.90
C LYS A 60 -20.61 14.53 5.58
N HIS A 61 -19.46 14.31 4.95
CA HIS A 61 -18.17 14.74 5.49
C HIS A 61 -18.06 16.28 5.58
N LEU A 62 -18.53 17.00 4.57
CA LEU A 62 -18.58 18.47 4.57
C LEU A 62 -19.77 19.06 5.37
N GLN A 63 -20.65 18.21 5.91
CA GLN A 63 -21.90 18.57 6.59
C GLN A 63 -22.81 19.49 5.74
N VAL A 64 -22.84 19.27 4.43
CA VAL A 64 -23.71 20.00 3.49
C VAL A 64 -24.89 19.12 3.13
N ASP A 65 -26.11 19.63 3.24
CA ASP A 65 -27.28 18.92 2.71
C ASP A 65 -27.43 19.15 1.20
N ILE A 66 -27.33 18.07 0.44
CA ILE A 66 -27.58 18.00 -0.99
C ILE A 66 -28.56 16.88 -1.37
N ALA A 67 -29.23 16.24 -0.40
CA ALA A 67 -29.96 15.00 -0.63
C ALA A 67 -31.03 15.14 -1.73
N ASP A 68 -31.81 16.22 -1.69
CA ASP A 68 -32.83 16.54 -2.69
C ASP A 68 -32.22 16.78 -4.09
N ILE A 69 -31.06 17.43 -4.17
CA ILE A 69 -30.40 17.70 -5.46
C ILE A 69 -29.79 16.41 -6.02
N ALA A 70 -29.16 15.60 -5.17
CA ALA A 70 -28.62 14.30 -5.53
C ALA A 70 -29.71 13.34 -6.04
N ASP A 71 -30.91 13.35 -5.46
CA ASP A 71 -32.05 12.55 -5.93
C ASP A 71 -32.61 13.02 -7.28
N ARG A 72 -32.54 14.33 -7.60
CA ARG A 72 -32.93 14.88 -8.91
C ARG A 72 -31.91 14.56 -10.00
N VAL A 73 -30.62 14.68 -9.69
CA VAL A 73 -29.51 14.53 -10.65
C VAL A 73 -29.15 13.06 -10.88
N LEU A 74 -29.21 12.23 -9.83
CA LEU A 74 -28.94 10.79 -9.89
C LEU A 74 -30.13 10.01 -9.30
N PRO A 75 -31.21 9.80 -10.07
CA PRO A 75 -32.38 9.06 -9.61
C PRO A 75 -32.03 7.65 -9.12
N ARG A 76 -32.74 7.18 -8.08
CA ARG A 76 -32.53 5.83 -7.51
C ARG A 76 -32.85 4.75 -8.54
N GLY A 77 -31.82 4.05 -9.02
CA GLY A 77 -31.94 3.00 -10.04
C GLY A 77 -31.48 1.63 -9.55
N GLY A 78 -32.42 0.70 -9.42
CA GLY A 78 -32.17 -0.72 -9.11
C GLY A 78 -31.74 -1.01 -7.66
N PRO A 79 -31.82 -2.28 -7.21
CA PRO A 79 -31.40 -2.68 -5.88
C PRO A 79 -29.90 -2.43 -5.69
N VAL A 80 -29.54 -1.82 -4.55
CA VAL A 80 -28.16 -1.55 -4.16
C VAL A 80 -27.48 -2.88 -3.84
N SER A 81 -26.79 -3.47 -4.81
CA SER A 81 -26.01 -4.69 -4.59
C SER A 81 -24.84 -4.40 -3.64
N LEU A 82 -24.60 -5.33 -2.71
CA LEU A 82 -23.53 -5.24 -1.70
C LEU A 82 -22.11 -5.21 -2.32
N ALA A 83 -21.99 -5.48 -3.62
CA ALA A 83 -20.78 -5.28 -4.43
C ALA A 83 -20.20 -3.85 -4.36
N GLY A 84 -20.95 -2.86 -3.84
CA GLY A 84 -20.41 -1.51 -3.60
C GLY A 84 -19.23 -1.44 -2.62
N TYR A 85 -19.05 -2.46 -1.79
CA TYR A 85 -17.93 -2.57 -0.86
C TYR A 85 -16.69 -3.27 -1.46
N GLU A 86 -16.74 -3.71 -2.72
CA GLU A 86 -15.59 -4.32 -3.43
C GLU A 86 -14.45 -3.32 -3.68
N TYR A 87 -14.73 -2.00 -3.58
CA TYR A 87 -13.70 -0.95 -3.52
C TYR A 87 -12.92 -0.88 -2.19
N LEU A 88 -13.33 -1.61 -1.15
CA LEU A 88 -12.66 -1.65 0.16
C LEU A 88 -11.87 -2.95 0.41
N HIS A 89 -12.05 -3.99 -0.41
CA HIS A 89 -11.44 -5.30 -0.18
C HIS A 89 -10.94 -5.97 -1.46
N GLU A 90 -9.70 -5.64 -1.85
CA GLU A 90 -8.94 -6.42 -2.84
C GLU A 90 -8.39 -7.72 -2.23
N THR A 91 -9.29 -8.65 -1.85
CA THR A 91 -8.93 -10.06 -1.55
C THR A 91 -10.11 -11.03 -1.80
N VAL A 92 -9.99 -11.83 -2.87
CA VAL A 92 -10.50 -13.21 -3.03
C VAL A 92 -12.04 -13.45 -2.98
N SER A 93 -12.60 -13.80 -4.16
CA SER A 93 -13.93 -14.42 -4.43
C SER A 93 -14.10 -15.85 -3.82
N PRO A 94 -15.28 -16.57 -3.82
CA PRO A 94 -16.40 -16.50 -4.80
C PRO A 94 -17.86 -16.84 -4.36
N THR A 95 -18.83 -16.77 -5.30
CA THR A 95 -20.11 -17.57 -5.39
C THR A 95 -21.23 -17.18 -4.37
N ARG A 96 -22.56 -17.07 -4.68
CA ARG A 96 -23.47 -17.60 -5.73
C ARG A 96 -24.75 -16.73 -5.90
N ALA A 97 -25.43 -16.81 -7.07
CA ALA A 97 -26.87 -16.54 -7.33
C ALA A 97 -27.40 -15.10 -7.11
N GLU A 98 -28.44 -14.59 -7.81
CA GLU A 98 -29.34 -15.18 -8.81
C GLU A 98 -29.85 -14.12 -9.83
N SER A 99 -30.30 -14.60 -11.00
CA SER A 99 -31.32 -14.03 -11.90
C SER A 99 -31.53 -12.49 -11.99
N SER A 100 -31.07 -11.91 -13.11
CA SER A 100 -31.84 -10.88 -13.84
C SER A 100 -31.42 -10.83 -15.31
N ASP A 101 -32.30 -11.31 -16.19
CA ASP A 101 -32.22 -11.05 -17.62
C ASP A 101 -32.21 -9.55 -17.90
N ARG A 102 -31.09 -9.05 -18.38
CA ARG A 102 -31.04 -7.89 -19.27
C ARG A 102 -29.98 -8.14 -20.33
N ASP A 103 -30.40 -8.19 -21.58
CA ASP A 103 -29.53 -8.24 -22.74
C ASP A 103 -28.50 -7.11 -22.69
N LEU A 104 -27.25 -7.48 -22.39
CA LEU A 104 -26.10 -6.62 -22.58
C LEU A 104 -25.40 -7.05 -23.87
N PRO A 105 -25.06 -6.12 -24.79
CA PRO A 105 -24.36 -6.46 -26.02
C PRO A 105 -23.03 -7.15 -25.71
N SER A 106 -22.83 -8.34 -26.29
CA SER A 106 -21.76 -9.25 -25.90
C SER A 106 -20.36 -8.65 -25.99
N ARG A 107 -19.71 -8.43 -24.83
CA ARG A 107 -18.27 -8.11 -24.74
C ARG A 107 -17.43 -9.37 -24.98
N ARG A 108 -17.53 -9.93 -26.18
CA ARG A 108 -16.86 -11.17 -26.62
C ARG A 108 -15.37 -10.91 -26.92
N SER A 109 -14.58 -10.59 -25.90
CA SER A 109 -13.12 -10.41 -26.05
C SER A 109 -12.26 -11.09 -24.97
N SER A 110 -12.73 -11.29 -23.74
CA SER A 110 -11.91 -11.94 -22.68
C SER A 110 -11.54 -13.40 -22.98
N GLY A 111 -12.45 -14.21 -23.52
CA GLY A 111 -12.20 -15.64 -23.75
C GLY A 111 -11.13 -15.92 -24.81
N TRP A 112 -11.08 -15.12 -25.88
CA TRP A 112 -10.08 -15.27 -26.94
C TRP A 112 -8.67 -14.88 -26.45
N ILE A 113 -8.56 -13.82 -25.65
CA ILE A 113 -7.27 -13.39 -25.07
C ILE A 113 -6.70 -14.48 -24.16
N PHE A 114 -7.54 -15.13 -23.35
CA PHE A 114 -7.13 -16.24 -22.50
C PHE A 114 -6.68 -17.48 -23.32
N LEU A 115 -7.36 -17.77 -24.43
CA LEU A 115 -6.97 -18.85 -25.35
C LEU A 115 -5.63 -18.58 -26.04
N VAL A 116 -5.40 -17.35 -26.52
CA VAL A 116 -4.12 -16.94 -27.11
C VAL A 116 -3.00 -16.99 -26.07
N PHE A 117 -3.26 -16.54 -24.83
CA PHE A 117 -2.30 -16.64 -23.74
C PHE A 117 -1.91 -18.10 -23.44
N LEU A 118 -2.87 -19.02 -23.34
CA LEU A 118 -2.59 -20.46 -23.18
C LEU A 118 -1.74 -21.01 -24.33
N LEU A 119 -2.04 -20.63 -25.57
CA LEU A 119 -1.34 -21.09 -26.76
C LEU A 119 0.12 -20.59 -26.78
N VAL A 120 0.35 -19.33 -26.41
CA VAL A 120 1.69 -18.74 -26.26
C VAL A 120 2.47 -19.43 -25.14
N VAL A 121 1.89 -19.55 -23.93
CA VAL A 121 2.56 -20.20 -22.78
C VAL A 121 2.87 -21.66 -23.08
N GLY A 122 1.91 -22.42 -23.63
CA GLY A 122 2.12 -23.82 -24.04
C GLY A 122 3.21 -23.95 -25.11
N GLY A 123 3.26 -23.02 -26.07
CA GLY A 123 4.33 -22.95 -27.08
C GLY A 123 5.71 -22.72 -26.49
N LEU A 124 5.87 -21.76 -25.57
CA LEU A 124 7.14 -21.51 -24.89
C LEU A 124 7.58 -22.71 -24.04
N LEU A 125 6.66 -23.33 -23.30
CA LEU A 125 6.95 -24.53 -22.50
C LEU A 125 7.39 -25.70 -23.39
N TYR A 126 6.71 -25.93 -24.52
CA TYR A 126 7.09 -26.97 -25.47
C TYR A 126 8.48 -26.73 -26.09
N VAL A 127 8.79 -25.50 -26.50
CA VAL A 127 10.10 -25.14 -27.05
C VAL A 127 11.20 -25.29 -25.99
N GLY A 128 10.95 -24.83 -24.76
CA GLY A 128 11.87 -24.98 -23.63
C GLY A 128 12.14 -26.45 -23.29
N TRP A 129 11.10 -27.27 -23.20
CA TRP A 129 11.21 -28.72 -22.97
C TRP A 129 12.03 -29.41 -24.06
N ARG A 130 11.72 -29.13 -25.33
CA ARG A 130 12.46 -29.69 -26.49
C ARG A 130 13.91 -29.18 -26.58
N ALA A 131 14.24 -28.04 -25.98
CA ALA A 131 15.62 -27.58 -25.85
C ALA A 131 16.35 -28.27 -24.69
N PHE A 132 15.64 -28.53 -23.60
CA PHE A 132 16.15 -29.23 -22.41
C PHE A 132 16.46 -30.71 -22.68
N GLU A 133 15.58 -31.44 -23.37
CA GLU A 133 15.85 -32.82 -23.86
C GLU A 133 17.18 -32.89 -24.62
N ARG A 134 17.37 -32.00 -25.61
CA ARG A 134 18.59 -31.93 -26.43
C ARG A 134 19.85 -31.53 -25.65
N LEU A 135 19.70 -30.91 -24.48
CA LEU A 135 20.82 -30.57 -23.61
C LEU A 135 21.24 -31.77 -22.77
N LEU A 136 20.29 -32.55 -22.27
CA LEU A 136 20.56 -33.81 -21.55
C LEU A 136 21.19 -34.85 -22.48
N ASP A 137 20.66 -35.03 -23.70
CA ASP A 137 21.24 -35.92 -24.72
C ASP A 137 22.71 -35.58 -25.07
N ARG A 138 23.13 -34.32 -24.87
CA ARG A 138 24.52 -33.88 -25.09
C ARG A 138 25.45 -34.13 -23.90
N ILE A 139 24.90 -34.31 -22.70
CA ILE A 139 25.68 -34.62 -21.49
C ILE A 139 26.00 -36.12 -21.44
N ASP A 140 25.13 -36.96 -21.99
CA ASP A 140 25.26 -38.43 -21.97
C ASP A 140 26.12 -39.01 -23.12
N VAL A 141 26.94 -38.17 -23.78
CA VAL A 141 27.93 -38.61 -24.78
C VAL A 141 29.30 -38.77 -24.11
N PRO A 142 29.74 -39.99 -23.76
CA PRO A 142 30.99 -40.19 -23.04
C PRO A 142 32.21 -39.85 -23.90
N ALA A 143 33.16 -39.14 -23.30
CA ALA A 143 34.42 -38.75 -23.90
C ALA A 143 35.30 -39.98 -24.23
N THR A 144 35.22 -40.46 -25.47
CA THR A 144 36.19 -41.45 -26.01
C THR A 144 37.37 -40.73 -26.66
N ALA A 145 38.29 -40.25 -25.82
CA ALA A 145 39.65 -39.89 -26.18
C ALA A 145 40.58 -40.31 -25.03
N ALA A 146 40.99 -41.58 -25.06
CA ALA A 146 41.78 -42.20 -24.01
C ALA A 146 43.26 -41.81 -24.02
N ALA A 147 43.95 -42.14 -22.92
CA ALA A 147 45.40 -42.24 -22.78
C ALA A 147 46.21 -40.93 -22.74
N GLY A 148 46.43 -40.42 -21.51
CA GLY A 148 47.26 -39.25 -21.23
C GLY A 148 47.86 -39.23 -19.81
N ALA A 149 48.38 -40.38 -19.35
CA ALA A 149 49.23 -40.56 -18.15
C ALA A 149 48.74 -40.07 -16.77
N SER A 150 48.69 -41.01 -15.82
CA SER A 150 48.72 -40.80 -14.37
C SER A 150 49.11 -42.12 -13.70
N PRO A 151 49.61 -42.14 -12.44
CA PRO A 151 50.32 -41.10 -11.67
C PRO A 151 51.62 -41.70 -11.06
N THR A 152 52.01 -41.30 -9.82
CA THR A 152 52.91 -42.00 -8.83
C THR A 152 54.31 -41.38 -8.67
N PRO A 153 54.85 -41.19 -7.43
CA PRO A 153 54.25 -40.76 -6.14
C PRO A 153 54.95 -39.49 -5.55
N ALA A 154 54.40 -38.67 -4.64
CA ALA A 154 54.24 -38.82 -3.17
C ALA A 154 55.56 -39.07 -2.37
N PRO A 155 55.68 -38.75 -1.05
CA PRO A 155 54.66 -38.24 -0.11
C PRO A 155 55.13 -37.13 0.89
N GLU A 156 54.20 -36.73 1.78
CA GLU A 156 54.35 -36.31 3.20
C GLU A 156 55.44 -35.32 3.70
N ALA A 157 54.98 -34.26 4.39
CA ALA A 157 55.40 -33.96 5.76
C ALA A 157 54.40 -33.05 6.52
N THR A 158 53.83 -33.61 7.59
CA THR A 158 53.14 -32.97 8.73
C THR A 158 53.82 -33.57 9.98
N PRO A 159 53.97 -32.95 11.18
CA PRO A 159 53.62 -31.60 11.69
C PRO A 159 54.74 -30.86 12.53
N ALA A 160 54.38 -29.69 13.10
CA ALA A 160 54.84 -29.14 14.41
C ALA A 160 56.30 -28.61 14.55
N PRO A 161 56.74 -28.00 15.69
CA PRO A 161 55.99 -27.46 16.85
C PRO A 161 56.39 -26.02 17.36
N LEU A 162 55.58 -25.48 18.28
CA LEU A 162 55.91 -24.68 19.49
C LEU A 162 56.78 -23.37 19.47
N SER A 163 56.17 -22.33 20.06
CA SER A 163 56.75 -21.45 21.12
C SER A 163 57.83 -20.41 20.81
N ALA A 164 57.41 -19.13 20.84
CA ALA A 164 58.18 -18.06 21.50
C ALA A 164 57.21 -17.02 22.12
N ALA A 165 57.24 -16.85 23.44
CA ALA A 165 56.46 -15.86 24.17
C ALA A 165 57.38 -14.80 24.80
N VAL A 166 57.11 -13.52 24.56
CA VAL A 166 57.69 -12.33 25.23
C VAL A 166 56.71 -11.16 25.06
N THR A 167 56.44 -10.22 25.99
CA THR A 167 56.33 -10.21 27.47
C THR A 167 55.55 -8.92 27.86
N ALA A 168 54.72 -8.95 28.91
CA ALA A 168 53.98 -7.77 29.42
C ALA A 168 54.91 -6.80 30.22
N PRO A 169 54.55 -5.56 30.66
CA PRO A 169 53.38 -5.30 31.52
C PRO A 169 52.67 -3.90 31.48
N THR A 170 51.49 -3.87 32.09
CA THR A 170 50.72 -2.74 32.70
C THR A 170 51.58 -2.00 33.78
N PRO A 171 51.45 -0.68 34.12
CA PRO A 171 50.18 0.01 34.44
C PRO A 171 50.04 1.54 34.15
N GLU A 172 48.89 2.08 34.57
CA GLU A 172 48.41 3.49 34.53
C GLU A 172 49.24 4.45 35.41
N PRO A 173 49.34 5.76 35.07
CA PRO A 173 48.63 6.77 35.89
C PRO A 173 48.13 8.05 35.14
N THR A 174 47.09 8.68 35.71
CA THR A 174 46.62 10.06 35.46
C THR A 174 47.50 11.07 36.25
N PRO A 175 47.98 12.21 35.69
CA PRO A 175 47.20 13.48 35.70
C PRO A 175 47.47 14.50 34.56
N ALA A 176 46.64 15.56 34.53
CA ALA A 176 46.77 16.79 33.71
C ALA A 176 47.95 17.69 34.23
N PRO A 177 48.43 18.77 33.53
CA PRO A 177 47.63 19.93 33.08
C PRO A 177 48.07 20.74 31.82
N SER A 178 47.12 21.47 31.22
CA SER A 178 47.27 22.81 30.56
C SER A 178 45.85 23.29 30.20
N ALA A 179 45.22 24.36 30.71
CA ALA A 179 45.64 25.76 30.93
C ALA A 179 46.14 26.43 29.63
N ALA A 180 45.61 27.55 29.14
CA ALA A 180 44.40 28.34 29.42
C ALA A 180 43.79 28.74 28.04
N GLU A 181 42.61 29.33 27.85
CA GLU A 181 42.12 30.63 28.32
C GLU A 181 40.63 30.71 27.88
N ALA A 182 39.65 30.68 28.77
CA ALA A 182 39.05 31.85 29.42
C ALA A 182 38.50 32.93 28.45
N THR A 183 37.23 32.82 28.04
CA THR A 183 36.38 33.99 27.75
C THR A 183 34.93 33.73 28.17
N ALA A 184 34.60 34.22 29.36
CA ALA A 184 33.30 34.63 29.89
C ALA A 184 32.00 33.93 29.40
N GLU A 185 31.46 33.07 30.27
CA GLU A 185 30.00 33.09 30.57
C GLU A 185 29.73 34.27 31.55
N PRO A 186 28.51 34.83 31.61
CA PRO A 186 27.53 34.24 32.54
C PRO A 186 26.04 34.31 32.12
N GLU A 187 25.37 33.17 32.27
CA GLU A 187 24.16 33.00 33.12
C GLU A 187 23.09 34.13 33.17
N VAL A 188 21.89 33.85 32.62
CA VAL A 188 20.62 34.29 33.23
C VAL A 188 19.52 33.20 33.13
N ARG A 189 19.37 32.47 34.24
CA ARG A 189 18.11 31.90 34.82
C ARG A 189 17.36 30.76 34.11
N ARG A 190 17.43 29.60 34.78
CA ARG A 190 16.43 28.52 34.80
C ARG A 190 15.01 29.03 35.16
N ALA A 191 13.98 28.42 34.57
CA ALA A 191 12.61 28.46 35.08
C ALA A 191 11.88 27.09 34.92
N MET A 192 11.72 26.42 36.07
CA MET A 192 10.72 25.42 36.51
C MET A 192 9.97 24.48 35.52
N PRO A 193 9.79 23.19 35.86
CA PRO A 193 8.87 22.30 35.15
C PRO A 193 7.40 22.60 35.54
N VAL A 194 6.52 22.77 34.55
CA VAL A 194 5.07 22.87 34.80
C VAL A 194 4.48 21.47 34.95
N SER A 195 4.13 21.12 36.19
CA SER A 195 3.22 20.01 36.48
C SER A 195 1.79 20.44 36.17
N GLY A 196 1.17 19.82 35.16
CA GLY A 196 -0.18 20.15 34.71
C GLY A 196 -1.18 19.03 35.00
N THR A 197 -2.04 19.23 36.00
CA THR A 197 -3.11 18.31 36.39
C THR A 197 -4.13 18.09 35.26
N PRO A 198 -4.61 16.86 35.00
CA PRO A 198 -5.66 16.63 34.01
C PRO A 198 -7.01 17.24 34.45
N PRO A 199 -7.87 17.69 33.52
CA PRO A 199 -9.17 18.27 33.84
C PRO A 199 -10.15 17.22 34.42
N PRO A 200 -11.07 17.62 35.31
CA PRO A 200 -12.04 16.69 35.90
C PRO A 200 -13.07 16.21 34.87
N ILE A 201 -13.38 14.91 34.92
CA ILE A 201 -14.42 14.27 34.12
C ILE A 201 -15.80 14.72 34.64
N PRO A 202 -16.74 15.16 33.79
CA PRO A 202 -18.07 15.54 34.23
C PRO A 202 -18.89 14.31 34.66
N THR A 203 -19.22 14.22 35.95
CA THR A 203 -20.09 13.18 36.50
C THR A 203 -21.56 13.48 36.18
N PHE A 204 -22.15 12.72 35.26
CA PHE A 204 -23.59 12.83 34.97
C PHE A 204 -24.40 12.18 36.10
N LYS A 205 -25.05 12.99 36.92
CA LYS A 205 -25.94 12.52 38.00
C LYS A 205 -27.31 12.16 37.41
N VAL A 206 -27.59 10.87 37.28
CA VAL A 206 -28.90 10.38 36.83
C VAL A 206 -29.90 10.52 37.97
N GLU A 207 -30.66 11.62 37.96
CA GLU A 207 -31.75 11.87 38.91
C GLU A 207 -32.99 11.04 38.47
N ILE A 208 -33.15 9.85 39.03
CA ILE A 208 -34.35 9.02 38.82
C ILE A 208 -35.50 9.68 39.61
N ARG A 209 -36.47 10.26 38.91
CA ARG A 209 -37.76 10.64 39.51
C ARG A 209 -38.61 9.39 39.73
N SER A 210 -39.08 9.22 40.97
CA SER A 210 -40.22 8.37 41.33
C SER A 210 -41.54 9.02 40.97
#